data_AF-A0A1G3M348-F1
#
_entry.id   AF-A0A1G3M348-F1
#
_cell.length_a   1.000
_cell.length_b   1.000
_cell.length_c   1.000
_cell.angle_alpha   90.00
_cell.angle_beta   90.00
_cell.angle_gamma   90.00
#
_symmetry.space_group_name_H-M   'P 1'
#
loop_
_entity.id
_entity.type
_entity.pdbx_description
1 polymer ?
#
loop_
_entity_poly.entity_id
_entity_poly.type
_entity_poly.pdbx_seq_one_letter_code
_entity_poly.pdbx_strand_id
1 'polypeptide(L)'
;MLLDIVEEVSPLPASRRKDIRRDVLDLWRELTSEKSTRQPDYIGEPAKLAAYLRYFLPWNVVRLTPLLAKLDLGLAAGDRVIDIGSGPLTLPIALWIAKPELRGVELHIDCVDRVRRVMEIGATILEGLALRSGQPFAWKVTVKKESFSMAETFERERYALVTAANVFNESFWRIKGSLTERADMLGASLGAYASTGGRIFIVEPGDPRSGAMLASLRESVILNGGRPIAPCPHSAACPMAGAFLSGAFRKDEESDEKQSAWPSLERVVTARGRSKAPWCHFVIDPGAAPQRLIDFSEQAGLPKDRLIASWLLLQPEPPADAMPASPPDHSVRIISDAFRLPDGGSGRYACTKTGYSLVRDSLADLPSGALAVLDAPLPPSASERDEKSNAVIIRAHSDSIAYVPVPYKAPRAEGAGHDKHSHDRRDGAPSGDRKPSEHPRHDHSGDRGKRIEGTRKPPILPRGDARRTDDKKKNMNTLGERSPYARSKKPWSPHKPKRSS
;
A
#
# COMPACT_ATOMS: atom_id res chain seq x y z
N MET A 1 9.50 3.36 19.95
CA MET A 1 9.53 4.73 19.40
C MET A 1 8.19 5.15 18.80
N LEU A 2 7.76 4.67 17.62
CA LEU A 2 6.49 5.10 16.99
C LEU A 2 5.27 4.99 17.94
N LEU A 3 5.09 3.84 18.59
CA LEU A 3 3.99 3.61 19.53
C LEU A 3 4.00 4.57 20.72
N ASP A 4 5.18 5.06 21.11
CA ASP A 4 5.36 5.92 22.27
C ASP A 4 5.04 7.38 21.90
N ILE A 5 5.49 7.82 20.72
CA ILE A 5 5.13 9.12 20.13
C ILE A 5 3.61 9.21 19.87
N VAL A 6 2.96 8.12 19.45
CA VAL A 6 1.48 8.07 19.31
C VAL A 6 0.78 8.31 20.66
N GLU A 7 1.31 7.80 21.77
CA GLU A 7 0.75 8.05 23.11
C GLU A 7 0.98 9.49 23.60
N GLU A 8 2.04 10.15 23.14
CA GLU A 8 2.38 11.54 23.49
C GLU A 8 1.59 12.56 22.65
N VAL A 9 1.51 12.36 21.33
CA VAL A 9 0.82 13.26 20.38
C VAL A 9 -0.71 13.13 20.49
N SER A 10 -1.22 11.93 20.80
CA SER A 10 -2.65 11.66 20.87
C SER A 10 -3.02 10.90 22.16
N PRO A 11 -2.81 11.48 23.36
CA PRO A 11 -2.92 10.78 24.63
C PRO A 11 -4.34 10.28 24.90
N LEU A 12 -4.47 9.00 25.27
CA LEU A 12 -5.76 8.41 25.66
C LEU A 12 -6.06 8.62 27.15
N PRO A 13 -7.21 9.22 27.52
CA PRO A 13 -7.70 9.27 28.89
C PRO A 13 -7.89 7.87 29.49
N ALA A 14 -7.66 7.73 30.80
CA ALA A 14 -7.71 6.44 31.49
C ALA A 14 -9.06 5.70 31.36
N SER A 15 -10.17 6.43 31.23
CA SER A 15 -11.49 5.88 30.90
C SER A 15 -11.49 5.18 29.53
N ARG A 16 -11.08 5.91 28.49
CA ARG A 16 -11.03 5.41 27.09
C ARG A 16 -9.99 4.32 26.86
N ARG A 17 -8.92 4.24 27.66
CA ARG A 17 -7.93 3.14 27.59
C ARG A 17 -8.56 1.76 27.81
N LYS A 18 -9.67 1.65 28.55
CA LYS A 18 -10.40 0.39 28.75
C LYS A 18 -11.14 -0.05 27.49
N ASP A 19 -11.62 0.91 26.70
CA ASP A 19 -12.42 0.66 25.50
C ASP A 19 -11.58 0.38 24.25
N ILE A 20 -10.29 0.71 24.23
CA ILE A 20 -9.47 0.72 23.01
C ILE A 20 -9.42 -0.63 22.27
N ARG A 21 -9.49 -1.77 22.97
CA ARG A 21 -9.57 -3.10 22.33
C ARG A 21 -10.90 -3.30 21.59
N ARG A 22 -11.99 -2.79 22.15
CA ARG A 22 -13.31 -2.78 21.52
C ARG A 22 -13.34 -1.81 20.34
N ASP A 23 -12.86 -0.59 20.52
CA ASP A 23 -12.78 0.42 19.44
C ASP A 23 -11.99 -0.14 18.24
N VAL A 24 -10.90 -0.89 18.48
CA VAL A 24 -10.12 -1.58 17.44
C VAL A 24 -10.89 -2.72 16.77
N LEU A 25 -11.61 -3.54 17.53
CA LEU A 25 -12.43 -4.63 16.98
C LEU A 25 -13.62 -4.12 16.15
N ASP A 26 -14.31 -3.10 16.64
CA ASP A 26 -15.46 -2.49 15.97
C ASP A 26 -14.99 -1.78 14.69
N LEU A 27 -13.88 -1.04 14.73
CA LEU A 27 -13.26 -0.48 13.52
C LEU A 27 -12.76 -1.56 12.55
N TRP A 28 -12.18 -2.67 13.03
CA TRP A 28 -11.75 -3.78 12.16
C TRP A 28 -12.93 -4.42 11.43
N ARG A 29 -14.09 -4.56 12.09
CA ARG A 29 -15.33 -5.03 11.45
C ARG A 29 -15.80 -4.05 10.37
N GLU A 30 -15.78 -2.75 10.63
CA GLU A 30 -16.11 -1.72 9.62
C GLU A 30 -15.15 -1.73 8.41
N LEU A 31 -13.85 -2.02 8.63
CA LEU A 31 -12.84 -2.04 7.57
C LEU A 31 -12.73 -3.37 6.81
N THR A 32 -13.43 -4.43 7.24
CA THR A 32 -13.34 -5.77 6.61
C THR A 32 -14.67 -6.42 6.24
N SER A 33 -15.80 -5.77 6.54
CA SER A 33 -17.12 -6.25 6.16
C SER A 33 -17.45 -5.89 4.71
N GLU A 34 -17.75 -6.88 3.87
CA GLU A 34 -18.25 -6.63 2.50
C GLU A 34 -19.61 -5.90 2.46
N LYS A 35 -20.29 -5.78 3.61
CA LYS A 35 -21.63 -5.17 3.75
C LYS A 35 -21.62 -3.81 4.46
N SER A 36 -20.46 -3.29 4.88
CA SER A 36 -20.42 -2.01 5.59
C SER A 36 -20.57 -0.82 4.64
N THR A 37 -21.60 -0.01 4.86
CA THR A 37 -21.69 1.36 4.31
C THR A 37 -20.76 2.28 5.09
N ARG A 38 -19.44 2.15 4.88
CA ARG A 38 -18.43 2.97 5.55
C ARG A 38 -18.67 4.45 5.22
N GLN A 39 -18.73 5.31 6.24
CA GLN A 39 -18.71 6.75 6.01
C GLN A 39 -17.33 7.14 5.48
N PRO A 40 -17.23 8.00 4.44
CA PRO A 40 -15.92 8.37 3.87
C PRO A 40 -14.96 9.02 4.88
N ASP A 41 -15.52 9.62 5.93
CA ASP A 41 -14.84 10.47 6.92
C ASP A 41 -14.66 9.77 8.29
N TYR A 42 -14.94 8.46 8.39
CA TYR A 42 -15.03 7.69 9.64
C TYR A 42 -13.86 7.91 10.63
N ILE A 43 -12.65 8.13 10.11
CA ILE A 43 -11.43 8.32 10.89
C ILE A 43 -11.40 9.66 11.65
N GLY A 44 -12.33 10.57 11.37
CA GLY A 44 -12.58 11.76 12.19
C GLY A 44 -13.30 11.48 13.51
N GLU A 45 -13.96 10.33 13.66
CA GLU A 45 -14.59 9.94 14.93
C GLU A 45 -13.51 9.64 16.00
N PRO A 46 -13.56 10.24 17.20
CA PRO A 46 -12.47 10.11 18.19
C PRO A 46 -12.11 8.68 18.59
N ALA A 47 -13.10 7.78 18.65
CA ALA A 47 -12.90 6.36 18.93
C ALA A 47 -12.11 5.66 17.80
N LYS A 48 -12.54 5.87 16.56
CA LYS A 48 -11.94 5.27 15.36
C LYS A 48 -10.55 5.84 15.10
N LEU A 49 -10.34 7.13 15.34
CA LEU A 49 -9.02 7.76 15.30
C LEU A 49 -8.06 7.15 16.32
N ALA A 50 -8.48 7.02 17.58
CA ALA A 50 -7.65 6.43 18.64
C ALA A 50 -7.27 4.98 18.34
N ALA A 51 -8.23 4.18 17.83
CA ALA A 51 -8.00 2.83 17.35
C ALA A 51 -7.05 2.79 16.13
N TYR A 52 -7.23 3.69 15.16
CA TYR A 52 -6.38 3.76 13.97
C TYR A 52 -4.92 4.02 14.34
N LEU A 53 -4.65 5.09 15.10
CA LEU A 53 -3.29 5.50 15.46
C LEU A 53 -2.52 4.43 16.25
N ARG A 54 -3.22 3.64 17.08
CA ARG A 54 -2.59 2.65 17.98
C ARG A 54 -2.49 1.25 17.42
N TYR A 55 -3.26 0.94 16.38
CA TYR A 55 -3.33 -0.41 15.81
C TYR A 55 -3.09 -0.43 14.31
N PHE A 56 -3.91 0.30 13.55
CA PHE A 56 -3.90 0.23 12.08
C PHE A 56 -2.69 0.96 11.48
N LEU A 57 -2.37 2.17 11.96
CA LEU A 57 -1.17 2.93 11.58
C LEU A 57 0.12 2.10 11.77
N PRO A 58 0.46 1.60 12.97
CA PRO A 58 1.71 0.86 13.16
C PRO A 58 1.74 -0.47 12.38
N TRP A 59 0.63 -1.20 12.25
CA TRP A 59 0.60 -2.40 11.39
C TRP A 59 0.76 -2.08 9.90
N ASN A 60 0.24 -0.93 9.43
CA ASN A 60 0.46 -0.47 8.06
C ASN A 60 1.90 -0.01 7.85
N VAL A 61 2.53 0.67 8.81
CA VAL A 61 3.96 1.05 8.75
C VAL A 61 4.85 -0.18 8.68
N VAL A 62 4.62 -1.21 9.52
CA VAL A 62 5.35 -2.49 9.47
C VAL A 62 5.16 -3.19 8.11
N ARG A 63 3.97 -3.09 7.51
CA ARG A 63 3.70 -3.65 6.16
C ARG A 63 4.41 -2.88 5.04
N LEU A 64 4.41 -1.55 5.09
CA LEU A 64 4.91 -0.68 4.02
C LEU A 64 6.44 -0.58 4.01
N THR A 65 7.07 -0.54 5.19
CA THR A 65 8.53 -0.30 5.34
C THR A 65 9.39 -1.30 4.54
N PRO A 66 9.16 -2.63 4.60
CA PRO A 66 9.96 -3.60 3.84
C PRO A 66 9.75 -3.54 2.32
N LEU A 67 8.60 -3.03 1.86
CA LEU A 67 8.34 -2.79 0.44
C LEU A 67 9.12 -1.57 -0.04
N LEU A 68 8.95 -0.45 0.66
CA LEU A 68 9.59 0.84 0.33
C LEU A 68 11.12 0.75 0.37
N ALA A 69 11.69 0.10 1.39
CA ALA A 69 13.15 -0.02 1.56
C ALA A 69 13.84 -0.61 0.32
N LYS A 70 13.21 -1.61 -0.31
CA LYS A 70 13.71 -2.31 -1.50
C LYS A 70 13.46 -1.59 -2.82
N LEU A 71 12.73 -0.47 -2.84
CA LEU A 71 12.41 0.22 -4.08
C LEU A 71 13.36 1.37 -4.36
N ASP A 72 13.75 1.50 -5.62
CA ASP A 72 14.08 2.80 -6.18
C ASP A 72 12.79 3.57 -6.45
N LEU A 73 12.71 4.78 -5.91
CA LEU A 73 11.57 5.69 -6.07
C LEU A 73 11.89 6.83 -7.03
N GLY A 74 13.15 6.98 -7.47
CA GLY A 74 13.56 8.01 -8.41
C GLY A 74 13.55 9.44 -7.84
N LEU A 75 13.65 9.58 -6.51
CA LEU A 75 13.59 10.87 -5.82
C LEU A 75 14.96 11.55 -5.72
N ALA A 76 14.99 12.85 -6.03
CA ALA A 76 16.12 13.77 -5.92
C ALA A 76 15.78 14.96 -5.00
N ALA A 77 16.76 15.85 -4.76
CA ALA A 77 16.55 17.05 -3.95
C ALA A 77 15.62 18.05 -4.66
N GLY A 78 14.68 18.64 -3.92
CA GLY A 78 13.65 19.54 -4.43
C GLY A 78 12.41 18.85 -4.99
N ASP A 79 12.41 17.51 -5.09
CA ASP A 79 11.27 16.77 -5.64
C ASP A 79 10.00 16.90 -4.80
N ARG A 80 8.87 16.85 -5.50
CA ARG A 80 7.54 16.85 -4.89
C ARG A 80 6.97 15.43 -4.88
N VAL A 81 6.42 15.05 -3.73
CA VAL A 81 5.69 13.80 -3.48
C VAL A 81 4.27 14.13 -3.07
N ILE A 82 3.28 13.40 -3.59
CA ILE A 82 1.89 13.47 -3.13
C ILE A 82 1.47 12.13 -2.52
N ASP A 83 0.84 12.18 -1.34
CA ASP A 83 0.23 11.01 -0.68
C ASP A 83 -1.29 11.18 -0.64
N ILE A 84 -1.97 10.46 -1.53
CA ILE A 84 -3.41 10.49 -1.72
C ILE A 84 -4.07 9.55 -0.71
N GLY A 85 -5.01 10.05 0.09
CA GLY A 85 -5.65 9.27 1.16
C GLY A 85 -4.70 9.01 2.33
N SER A 86 -3.90 10.03 2.67
CA SER A 86 -2.76 9.92 3.59
C SER A 86 -3.14 9.46 5.01
N GLY A 87 -4.39 9.71 5.43
CA GLY A 87 -4.84 9.49 6.80
C GLY A 87 -3.89 10.18 7.80
N PRO A 88 -3.34 9.47 8.80
CA PRO A 88 -2.35 10.01 9.72
C PRO A 88 -0.91 9.89 9.16
N LEU A 89 -0.69 10.28 7.91
CA LEU A 89 0.60 10.21 7.20
C LEU A 89 1.22 8.80 7.19
N THR A 90 0.38 7.78 6.99
CA THR A 90 0.79 6.37 7.12
C THR A 90 1.93 6.01 6.18
N LEU A 91 1.88 6.49 4.92
CA LEU A 91 2.91 6.22 3.93
C LEU A 91 4.14 7.12 4.11
N PRO A 92 4.04 8.45 4.31
CA PRO A 92 5.19 9.30 4.65
C PRO A 92 5.98 8.81 5.87
N ILE A 93 5.30 8.37 6.94
CA ILE A 93 5.95 7.75 8.11
C ILE A 93 6.70 6.48 7.72
N ALA A 94 6.08 5.58 6.97
CA ALA A 94 6.74 4.36 6.50
C ALA A 94 7.92 4.65 5.57
N LEU A 95 7.82 5.67 4.70
CA LEU A 95 8.87 6.10 3.78
C LEU A 95 10.08 6.65 4.54
N TRP A 96 9.88 7.55 5.51
CA TRP A 96 10.95 8.14 6.29
C TRP A 96 11.69 7.10 7.15
N ILE A 97 10.97 6.08 7.64
CA ILE A 97 11.56 4.92 8.32
C ILE A 97 12.35 4.06 7.32
N ALA A 98 11.77 3.74 6.16
CA ALA A 98 12.34 2.86 5.15
C ALA A 98 13.52 3.44 4.35
N LYS A 99 13.65 4.77 4.32
CA LYS A 99 14.63 5.50 3.50
C LYS A 99 15.50 6.47 4.32
N PRO A 100 16.44 5.96 5.16
CA PRO A 100 17.40 6.78 5.89
C PRO A 100 18.15 7.81 5.02
N GLU A 101 18.45 7.43 3.79
CA GLU A 101 19.17 8.24 2.81
C GLU A 101 18.38 9.46 2.32
N LEU A 102 17.04 9.44 2.37
CA LEU A 102 16.20 10.57 1.97
C LEU A 102 15.95 11.57 3.11
N ARG A 103 16.35 11.26 4.35
CA ARG A 103 16.02 12.08 5.54
C ARG A 103 16.64 13.48 5.52
N GLY A 104 17.84 13.59 4.97
CA GLY A 104 18.56 14.86 4.78
C GLY A 104 18.37 15.47 3.39
N VAL A 105 17.58 14.85 2.51
CA VAL A 105 17.25 15.37 1.19
C VAL A 105 16.02 16.27 1.34
N GLU A 106 16.09 17.50 0.84
CA GLU A 106 14.91 18.37 0.80
C GLU A 106 13.88 17.77 -0.16
N LEU A 107 12.70 17.43 0.38
CA LEU A 107 11.55 16.91 -0.36
C LEU A 107 10.29 17.64 0.07
N HIS A 108 9.40 17.94 -0.88
CA HIS A 108 8.09 18.53 -0.60
C HIS A 108 7.04 17.42 -0.55
N ILE A 109 6.44 17.17 0.62
CA ILE A 109 5.50 16.06 0.83
C ILE A 109 4.09 16.60 1.04
N ASP A 110 3.28 16.59 -0.02
CA ASP A 110 1.89 17.04 0.01
C ASP A 110 0.95 15.89 0.39
N CYS A 111 0.47 15.91 1.63
CA CYS A 111 -0.41 14.89 2.20
C CYS A 111 -1.86 15.30 1.98
N VAL A 112 -2.65 14.43 1.34
CA VAL A 112 -4.04 14.71 0.94
C VAL A 112 -5.01 13.75 1.61
N ASP A 113 -5.99 14.28 2.34
CA ASP A 113 -7.08 13.50 2.95
C ASP A 113 -8.32 14.38 3.25
N ARG A 114 -9.49 13.74 3.38
CA ARG A 114 -10.75 14.40 3.77
C ARG A 114 -10.68 14.98 5.18
N VAL A 115 -9.92 14.36 6.10
CA VAL A 115 -9.94 14.69 7.53
C VAL A 115 -8.63 15.37 7.97
N ARG A 116 -8.54 16.68 7.76
CA ARG A 116 -7.36 17.53 8.08
C ARG A 116 -6.70 17.23 9.44
N ARG A 117 -7.48 17.15 10.51
CA ARG A 117 -6.97 16.88 11.88
C ARG A 117 -6.16 15.59 11.99
N VAL A 118 -6.50 14.58 11.20
CA VAL A 118 -5.83 13.28 11.21
C VAL A 118 -4.45 13.39 10.59
N MET A 119 -4.33 14.14 9.48
CA MET A 119 -3.04 14.47 8.88
C MET A 119 -2.17 15.36 9.79
N GLU A 120 -2.75 16.35 10.47
CA GLU A 120 -2.01 17.20 11.41
C GLU A 120 -1.39 16.37 12.55
N ILE A 121 -2.14 15.39 13.09
CA ILE A 121 -1.60 14.41 14.06
C ILE A 121 -0.49 13.55 13.43
N GLY A 122 -0.67 13.11 12.18
CA GLY A 122 0.35 12.35 11.44
C GLY A 122 1.66 13.11 11.24
N ALA A 123 1.58 14.40 10.91
CA ALA A 123 2.74 15.28 10.77
C ALA A 123 3.50 15.42 12.09
N THR A 124 2.80 15.67 13.19
CA THR A 124 3.41 15.73 14.53
C THR A 124 4.05 14.39 14.94
N ILE A 125 3.47 13.24 14.54
CA ILE A 125 4.10 11.92 14.76
C ILE A 125 5.39 11.77 13.94
N LEU A 126 5.39 12.21 12.68
CA LEU A 126 6.55 12.14 11.79
C LEU A 126 7.71 13.03 12.28
N GLU A 127 7.42 14.27 12.64
CA GLU A 127 8.39 15.20 13.25
C GLU A 127 8.92 14.64 14.59
N GLY A 128 8.03 14.09 15.42
CA GLY A 128 8.40 13.44 16.68
C GLY A 128 9.32 12.22 16.50
N LEU A 129 9.19 11.46 15.40
CA LEU A 129 10.11 10.36 15.08
C LEU A 129 11.51 10.87 14.77
N ALA A 130 11.63 11.91 13.94
CA ALA A 130 12.93 12.49 13.60
C ALA A 130 13.61 13.10 14.82
N LEU A 131 12.89 13.93 15.58
CA LEU A 131 13.39 14.58 16.79
C LEU A 131 13.87 13.55 17.83
N ARG A 132 13.06 12.52 18.13
CA ARG A 132 13.39 11.52 19.15
C ARG A 132 14.53 10.58 18.76
N SER A 133 14.77 10.39 17.47
CA SER A 133 15.88 9.56 16.97
C SER A 133 17.16 10.36 16.68
N GLY A 134 17.13 11.69 16.82
CA GLY A 134 18.26 12.56 16.47
C GLY A 134 18.64 12.47 15.00
N GLN A 135 17.69 12.16 14.13
CA GLN A 135 17.90 11.99 12.69
C GLN A 135 17.54 13.26 11.91
N PRO A 136 18.16 13.51 10.74
CA PRO A 136 17.79 14.63 9.88
C PRO A 136 16.30 14.62 9.48
N PHE A 137 15.76 15.81 9.25
CA PHE A 137 14.41 16.00 8.72
C PHE A 137 14.37 17.24 7.82
N ALA A 138 14.80 17.06 6.57
CA ALA A 138 14.80 18.12 5.56
C ALA A 138 13.46 18.23 4.78
N TRP A 139 12.45 17.44 5.17
CA TRP A 139 11.18 17.36 4.44
C TRP A 139 10.24 18.51 4.78
N LYS A 140 9.68 19.14 3.75
CA LYS A 140 8.65 20.17 3.84
C LYS A 140 7.29 19.50 3.69
N VAL A 141 6.63 19.21 4.81
CA VAL A 141 5.33 18.50 4.84
C VAL A 141 4.17 19.49 4.79
N THR A 142 3.28 19.34 3.81
CA THR A 142 2.04 20.12 3.68
C THR A 142 0.83 19.22 3.90
N VAL A 143 -0.23 19.73 4.53
CA VAL A 143 -1.52 19.02 4.65
C VAL A 143 -2.62 19.73 3.85
N LYS A 144 -3.22 19.03 2.89
CA LYS A 144 -4.24 19.56 1.96
C LYS A 144 -5.57 18.81 2.19
N LYS A 145 -6.61 19.53 2.65
CA LYS A 145 -7.93 18.93 2.95
C LYS A 145 -8.76 18.77 1.67
N GLU A 146 -8.45 17.75 0.89
CA GLU A 146 -9.06 17.47 -0.41
C GLU A 146 -9.48 16.00 -0.51
N SER A 147 -10.30 15.66 -1.51
CA SER A 147 -10.63 14.28 -1.84
C SER A 147 -10.26 13.98 -3.29
N PHE A 148 -9.47 12.94 -3.51
CA PHE A 148 -9.19 12.46 -4.86
C PHE A 148 -10.46 12.03 -5.59
N SER A 149 -10.57 12.46 -6.84
CA SER A 149 -11.68 12.21 -7.76
C SER A 149 -11.12 11.65 -9.06
N MET A 150 -11.69 10.54 -9.54
CA MET A 150 -11.31 9.91 -10.82
C MET A 150 -11.98 10.57 -12.04
N ALA A 151 -12.80 11.60 -11.83
CA ALA A 151 -13.63 12.24 -12.86
C ALA A 151 -13.19 13.66 -13.23
N GLU A 152 -12.11 14.17 -12.61
CA GLU A 152 -11.72 15.58 -12.70
C GLU A 152 -10.35 15.75 -13.36
N THR A 153 -10.34 16.22 -14.60
CA THR A 153 -9.13 16.57 -15.36
C THR A 153 -8.92 18.09 -15.36
N PHE A 154 -8.52 18.63 -14.21
CA PHE A 154 -7.98 19.99 -14.11
C PHE A 154 -6.46 19.98 -14.29
N GLU A 155 -5.85 21.14 -14.56
CA GLU A 155 -4.40 21.30 -14.40
C GLU A 155 -4.04 21.00 -12.94
N ARG A 156 -3.14 20.05 -12.74
CA ARG A 156 -2.65 19.64 -11.42
C ARG A 156 -1.15 19.92 -11.35
N GLU A 157 -0.68 20.29 -10.16
CA GLU A 157 0.75 20.26 -9.85
C GLU A 157 1.30 18.87 -10.20
N ARG A 158 2.50 18.82 -10.80
CA ARG A 158 3.17 17.56 -11.14
C ARG A 158 4.15 17.15 -10.04
N TYR A 159 4.21 15.85 -9.79
CA TYR A 159 4.96 15.24 -8.69
C TYR A 159 5.90 14.15 -9.23
N ALA A 160 7.11 14.07 -8.69
CA ALA A 160 8.07 13.02 -9.02
C ALA A 160 7.61 11.65 -8.50
N LEU A 161 6.85 11.64 -7.40
CA LEU A 161 6.23 10.43 -6.86
C LEU A 161 4.78 10.69 -6.41
N VAL A 162 3.86 9.93 -6.98
CA VAL A 162 2.45 9.85 -6.59
C VAL A 162 2.24 8.60 -5.77
N THR A 163 1.65 8.71 -4.59
CA THR A 163 1.51 7.58 -3.65
C THR A 163 0.07 7.42 -3.14
N ALA A 164 -0.33 6.17 -2.85
CA ALA A 164 -1.62 5.83 -2.24
C ALA A 164 -1.54 4.46 -1.54
N ALA A 165 -1.98 4.37 -0.28
CA ALA A 165 -1.99 3.11 0.49
C ALA A 165 -3.33 2.79 1.17
N ASN A 166 -4.02 1.74 0.72
CA ASN A 166 -5.35 1.29 1.16
C ASN A 166 -6.46 2.35 0.88
N VAL A 167 -6.55 2.82 -0.37
CA VAL A 167 -7.35 4.00 -0.75
C VAL A 167 -8.44 3.66 -1.75
N PHE A 168 -8.12 2.83 -2.75
CA PHE A 168 -8.96 2.58 -3.91
C PHE A 168 -9.77 1.28 -3.80
N ASN A 169 -9.42 0.40 -2.86
CA ASN A 169 -10.10 -0.89 -2.62
C ASN A 169 -11.63 -0.80 -2.43
N GLU A 170 -12.17 0.36 -2.03
CA GLU A 170 -13.61 0.63 -1.97
C GLU A 170 -14.11 1.53 -3.12
N SER A 171 -13.44 2.67 -3.35
CA SER A 171 -13.93 3.73 -4.26
C SER A 171 -13.96 3.29 -5.71
N PHE A 172 -12.93 2.56 -6.17
CA PHE A 172 -12.83 2.03 -7.52
C PHE A 172 -14.06 1.19 -7.92
N TRP A 173 -14.54 0.34 -7.00
CA TRP A 173 -15.66 -0.56 -7.27
C TRP A 173 -17.03 0.10 -7.19
N ARG A 174 -17.13 1.33 -6.66
CA ARG A 174 -18.37 2.12 -6.63
C ARG A 174 -18.63 2.87 -7.94
N ILE A 175 -17.61 3.03 -8.77
CA ILE A 175 -17.70 3.66 -10.08
C ILE A 175 -18.36 2.67 -11.07
N LYS A 176 -19.22 3.19 -11.95
CA LYS A 176 -19.87 2.43 -13.01
C LYS A 176 -18.89 2.15 -14.15
N GLY A 177 -19.19 1.15 -14.97
CA GLY A 177 -18.36 0.72 -16.10
C GLY A 177 -17.65 -0.61 -15.84
N SER A 178 -17.02 -1.12 -16.89
CA SER A 178 -16.18 -2.31 -16.91
C SER A 178 -14.96 -2.17 -15.99
N LEU A 179 -14.24 -3.28 -15.78
CA LEU A 179 -12.96 -3.23 -15.06
C LEU A 179 -11.87 -2.47 -15.83
N THR A 180 -11.94 -2.46 -17.17
CA THR A 180 -10.97 -1.76 -18.03
C THR A 180 -11.19 -0.25 -17.97
N GLU A 181 -12.40 0.23 -18.25
CA GLU A 181 -12.71 1.69 -18.21
C GLU A 181 -12.38 2.32 -16.86
N ARG A 182 -12.63 1.60 -15.75
CA ARG A 182 -12.27 2.07 -14.41
C ARG A 182 -10.76 2.13 -14.18
N ALA A 183 -10.02 1.18 -14.73
CA ALA A 183 -8.56 1.19 -14.69
C ALA A 183 -7.99 2.34 -15.54
N ASP A 184 -8.58 2.63 -16.70
CA ASP A 184 -8.19 3.76 -17.55
C ASP A 184 -8.47 5.11 -16.88
N MET A 185 -9.66 5.29 -16.29
CA MET A 185 -9.98 6.49 -15.50
C MET A 185 -9.00 6.67 -14.32
N LEU A 186 -8.61 5.59 -13.64
CA LEU A 186 -7.66 5.66 -12.52
C LEU A 186 -6.24 5.95 -13.00
N GLY A 187 -5.81 5.30 -14.09
CA GLY A 187 -4.50 5.48 -14.72
C GLY A 187 -4.31 6.90 -15.22
N ALA A 188 -5.28 7.44 -15.95
CA ALA A 188 -5.27 8.84 -16.41
C ALA A 188 -5.26 9.82 -15.22
N SER A 189 -6.12 9.60 -14.21
CA SER A 189 -6.22 10.50 -13.05
C SER A 189 -4.93 10.55 -12.21
N LEU A 190 -4.23 9.42 -12.04
CA LEU A 190 -2.95 9.35 -11.34
C LEU A 190 -1.78 9.81 -12.22
N GLY A 191 -1.83 9.51 -13.53
CA GLY A 191 -0.87 10.00 -14.51
C GLY A 191 -0.87 11.54 -14.59
N ALA A 192 -2.03 12.18 -14.48
CA ALA A 192 -2.15 13.63 -14.41
C ALA A 192 -1.49 14.29 -13.17
N TYR A 193 -1.15 13.50 -12.14
CA TYR A 193 -0.32 13.96 -11.01
C TYR A 193 1.17 13.69 -11.21
N ALA A 194 1.57 12.73 -12.05
CA ALA A 194 2.98 12.41 -12.27
C ALA A 194 3.64 13.41 -13.24
N SER A 195 4.87 13.81 -12.95
CA SER A 195 5.73 14.45 -13.96
C SER A 195 6.16 13.44 -15.02
N THR A 196 6.67 13.91 -16.17
CA THR A 196 7.50 13.08 -17.05
C THR A 196 8.62 12.44 -16.24
N GLY A 197 8.81 11.13 -16.37
CA GLY A 197 9.74 10.34 -15.54
C GLY A 197 9.28 10.09 -14.10
N GLY A 198 8.22 10.73 -13.62
CA GLY A 198 7.63 10.51 -12.30
C GLY A 198 7.06 9.11 -12.14
N ARG A 199 6.84 8.68 -10.90
CA ARG A 199 6.39 7.32 -10.57
C ARG A 199 5.09 7.32 -9.78
N ILE A 200 4.30 6.25 -9.91
CA ILE A 200 3.09 6.00 -9.14
C ILE A 200 3.32 4.75 -8.29
N PHE A 201 3.28 4.89 -6.96
CA PHE A 201 3.39 3.77 -6.01
C PHE A 201 2.06 3.54 -5.28
N ILE A 202 1.44 2.39 -5.51
CA ILE A 202 0.16 2.02 -4.91
C ILE A 202 0.32 0.74 -4.10
N VAL A 203 -0.25 0.72 -2.89
CA VAL A 203 -0.34 -0.46 -2.04
C VAL A 203 -1.79 -0.67 -1.60
N GLU A 204 -2.30 -1.87 -1.75
CA GLU A 204 -3.67 -2.24 -1.37
C GLU A 204 -3.66 -3.55 -0.57
N PRO A 205 -4.76 -3.87 0.14
CA PRO A 205 -4.92 -5.17 0.79
C PRO A 205 -4.67 -6.33 -0.20
N GLY A 206 -3.99 -7.37 0.26
CA GLY A 206 -3.63 -8.53 -0.57
C GLY A 206 -4.80 -9.48 -0.88
N ASP A 207 -5.91 -8.97 -1.39
CA ASP A 207 -7.13 -9.72 -1.72
C ASP A 207 -7.39 -9.81 -3.24
N PRO A 208 -8.24 -10.75 -3.72
CA PRO A 208 -8.47 -10.94 -5.15
C PRO A 208 -9.08 -9.76 -5.91
N ARG A 209 -9.84 -8.86 -5.27
CA ARG A 209 -10.40 -7.67 -5.90
C ARG A 209 -9.33 -6.60 -6.05
N SER A 210 -8.60 -6.31 -4.97
CA SER A 210 -7.46 -5.38 -5.01
C SER A 210 -6.41 -5.84 -6.04
N GLY A 211 -6.14 -7.14 -6.12
CA GLY A 211 -5.28 -7.73 -7.16
C GLY A 211 -5.80 -7.50 -8.59
N ALA A 212 -7.11 -7.58 -8.83
CA ALA A 212 -7.70 -7.33 -10.14
C ALA A 212 -7.68 -5.86 -10.54
N MET A 213 -7.97 -4.96 -9.59
CA MET A 213 -7.86 -3.51 -9.78
C MET A 213 -6.43 -3.13 -10.19
N LEU A 214 -5.42 -3.59 -9.44
CA LEU A 214 -4.01 -3.31 -9.74
C LEU A 214 -3.57 -3.97 -11.06
N ALA A 215 -3.96 -5.22 -11.34
CA ALA A 215 -3.62 -5.88 -12.60
C ALA A 215 -4.16 -5.12 -13.82
N SER A 216 -5.41 -4.63 -13.76
CA SER A 216 -5.98 -3.82 -14.85
C SER A 216 -5.42 -2.39 -14.89
N LEU A 217 -5.08 -1.76 -13.76
CA LEU A 217 -4.37 -0.46 -13.75
C LEU A 217 -2.99 -0.56 -14.42
N ARG A 218 -2.24 -1.64 -14.14
CA ARG A 218 -0.97 -1.92 -14.82
C ARG A 218 -1.17 -2.12 -16.32
N GLU A 219 -2.20 -2.86 -16.72
CA GLU A 219 -2.52 -3.11 -18.13
C GLU A 219 -2.84 -1.79 -18.85
N SER A 220 -3.71 -0.96 -18.26
CA SER A 220 -4.02 0.40 -18.74
C SER A 220 -2.76 1.25 -18.93
N VAL A 221 -1.90 1.36 -17.90
CA VAL A 221 -0.68 2.18 -17.99
C VAL A 221 0.27 1.70 -19.09
N ILE A 222 0.40 0.39 -19.31
CA ILE A 222 1.24 -0.16 -20.41
C ILE A 222 0.64 0.18 -21.78
N LEU A 223 -0.67 0.03 -21.96
CA LEU A 223 -1.34 0.31 -23.23
C LEU A 223 -1.32 1.81 -23.59
N ASN A 224 -1.16 2.68 -22.60
CA ASN A 224 -0.99 4.14 -22.77
C ASN A 224 0.50 4.57 -22.85
N GLY A 225 1.44 3.66 -23.13
CA GLY A 225 2.87 3.98 -23.33
C GLY A 225 3.72 4.05 -22.06
N GLY A 226 3.12 3.87 -20.88
CA GLY A 226 3.82 3.74 -19.61
C GLY A 226 4.44 2.36 -19.39
N ARG A 227 5.07 2.17 -18.23
CA ARG A 227 5.73 0.89 -17.88
C ARG A 227 5.62 0.52 -16.40
N PRO A 228 5.55 -0.78 -16.06
CA PRO A 228 5.76 -1.24 -14.70
C PRO A 228 7.24 -1.18 -14.36
N ILE A 229 7.57 -0.62 -13.20
CA ILE A 229 8.92 -0.65 -12.63
C ILE A 229 9.05 -1.85 -11.67
N ALA A 230 8.02 -2.11 -10.86
CA ALA A 230 7.96 -3.24 -9.94
C ALA A 230 6.51 -3.57 -9.55
N PRO A 231 6.20 -4.78 -9.04
CA PRO A 231 7.07 -5.95 -8.90
C PRO A 231 7.13 -6.85 -10.14
N CYS A 232 6.28 -6.61 -11.14
CA CYS A 232 6.17 -7.46 -12.33
C CYS A 232 7.50 -7.50 -13.11
N PRO A 233 8.05 -8.70 -13.40
CA PRO A 233 9.30 -8.83 -14.15
C PRO A 233 9.13 -8.80 -15.68
N HIS A 234 7.97 -8.35 -16.18
CA HIS A 234 7.60 -8.34 -17.60
C HIS A 234 6.48 -7.33 -17.87
N SER A 235 6.27 -6.99 -19.14
CA SER A 235 5.15 -6.13 -19.61
C SER A 235 3.96 -6.90 -20.22
N ALA A 236 4.10 -8.21 -20.47
CA ALA A 236 2.99 -9.08 -20.95
C ALA A 236 1.78 -9.11 -19.98
N ALA A 237 0.66 -9.71 -20.41
CA ALA A 237 -0.58 -9.80 -19.63
C ALA A 237 -0.33 -10.42 -18.23
N CYS A 238 -1.04 -9.93 -17.20
CA CYS A 238 -0.79 -10.42 -15.83
C CYS A 238 -1.30 -11.87 -15.67
N PRO A 239 -0.43 -12.86 -15.36
CA PRO A 239 -0.86 -14.24 -15.19
C PRO A 239 -1.69 -14.49 -13.93
N MET A 240 -1.76 -13.49 -13.03
CA MET A 240 -2.39 -13.55 -11.71
C MET A 240 -3.26 -12.31 -11.46
N ALA A 241 -4.19 -12.07 -12.39
CA ALA A 241 -5.12 -10.94 -12.34
C ALA A 241 -6.25 -11.08 -11.29
N GLY A 242 -6.33 -12.19 -10.55
CA GLY A 242 -7.22 -12.31 -9.37
C GLY A 242 -8.69 -12.51 -9.69
N ALA A 243 -9.57 -11.63 -9.19
CA ALA A 243 -11.02 -11.79 -9.31
C ALA A 243 -11.52 -11.81 -10.76
N PHE A 244 -10.78 -11.19 -11.68
CA PHE A 244 -11.09 -11.11 -13.11
C PHE A 244 -9.80 -11.40 -13.89
N LEU A 245 -9.92 -11.96 -15.10
CA LEU A 245 -8.76 -12.14 -15.98
C LEU A 245 -8.28 -10.77 -16.51
N SER A 246 -7.01 -10.68 -16.95
CA SER A 246 -6.50 -9.54 -17.73
C SER A 246 -7.31 -9.38 -19.04
N GLY A 247 -7.41 -8.15 -19.56
CA GLY A 247 -8.15 -7.83 -20.78
C GLY A 247 -7.78 -8.75 -21.94
N ALA A 248 -6.49 -9.03 -22.10
CA ALA A 248 -5.97 -9.99 -23.08
C ALA A 248 -6.61 -11.39 -23.08
N PHE A 249 -7.23 -11.85 -21.99
CA PHE A 249 -7.89 -13.17 -21.90
C PHE A 249 -9.40 -13.12 -21.77
N ARG A 250 -10.00 -11.94 -21.64
CA ARG A 250 -11.47 -11.82 -21.67
C ARG A 250 -11.91 -12.09 -23.10
N LYS A 251 -13.00 -12.83 -23.26
CA LYS A 251 -13.76 -12.76 -24.51
C LYS A 251 -14.58 -11.48 -24.44
N ASP A 252 -14.60 -10.73 -25.52
CA ASP A 252 -15.56 -9.64 -25.68
C ASP A 252 -16.95 -10.29 -25.85
N GLU A 253 -17.72 -10.37 -24.77
CA GLU A 253 -19.07 -10.98 -24.77
C GLU A 253 -20.09 -10.19 -25.60
N GLU A 254 -19.69 -9.03 -26.15
CA GLU A 254 -20.50 -8.14 -27.00
C GLU A 254 -20.00 -8.03 -28.46
N SER A 255 -18.93 -8.73 -28.87
CA SER A 255 -18.45 -8.70 -30.25
C SER A 255 -18.49 -10.07 -30.93
N ASP A 256 -19.61 -10.35 -31.60
CA ASP A 256 -19.61 -11.33 -32.69
C ASP A 256 -18.62 -10.89 -33.78
N GLU A 257 -17.70 -11.79 -34.10
CA GLU A 257 -16.81 -11.84 -35.28
C GLU A 257 -15.89 -10.64 -35.62
N LYS A 258 -16.00 -9.49 -34.95
CA LYS A 258 -15.02 -8.39 -35.11
C LYS A 258 -13.97 -8.43 -34.01
N GLN A 259 -12.82 -9.01 -34.38
CA GLN A 259 -11.57 -8.96 -33.62
C GLN A 259 -11.32 -7.53 -33.12
N SER A 260 -11.44 -7.35 -31.80
CA SER A 260 -11.39 -6.04 -31.14
C SER A 260 -10.16 -5.24 -31.59
N ALA A 261 -10.40 -4.04 -32.14
CA ALA A 261 -9.36 -3.16 -32.66
C ALA A 261 -8.52 -2.49 -31.56
N TRP A 262 -8.76 -2.84 -30.30
CA TRP A 262 -8.03 -2.32 -29.14
C TRP A 262 -6.70 -3.05 -28.96
N PRO A 263 -5.62 -2.33 -28.62
CA PRO A 263 -4.32 -2.94 -28.36
C PRO A 263 -4.43 -3.88 -27.14
N SER A 264 -3.81 -5.05 -27.24
CA SER A 264 -3.88 -6.10 -26.22
C SER A 264 -2.48 -6.57 -25.83
N LEU A 265 -2.28 -6.87 -24.54
CA LEU A 265 -0.99 -7.35 -24.05
C LEU A 265 -0.71 -8.79 -24.52
N GLU A 266 0.58 -9.10 -24.71
CA GLU A 266 1.05 -10.46 -24.98
C GLU A 266 0.48 -11.47 -23.98
N ARG A 267 -0.11 -12.56 -24.49
CA ARG A 267 -0.69 -13.63 -23.66
C ARG A 267 0.39 -14.54 -23.10
N VAL A 268 0.30 -14.81 -21.81
CA VAL A 268 1.19 -15.71 -21.06
C VAL A 268 0.45 -16.95 -20.53
N VAL A 269 1.16 -17.93 -19.98
CA VAL A 269 0.53 -19.07 -19.29
C VAL A 269 -0.19 -18.58 -18.03
N THR A 270 -1.47 -18.92 -17.90
CA THR A 270 -2.28 -18.62 -16.71
C THR A 270 -2.68 -19.91 -15.99
N ALA A 271 -3.13 -19.80 -14.74
CA ALA A 271 -3.65 -20.96 -14.02
C ALA A 271 -4.96 -21.46 -14.66
N ARG A 272 -5.07 -22.78 -14.85
CA ARG A 272 -6.24 -23.44 -15.45
C ARG A 272 -7.03 -24.21 -14.37
N GLY A 273 -8.31 -24.47 -14.62
CA GLY A 273 -9.13 -25.38 -13.80
C GLY A 273 -9.53 -24.85 -12.41
N ARG A 274 -9.46 -23.53 -12.17
CA ARG A 274 -9.83 -22.89 -10.90
C ARG A 274 -11.04 -21.99 -11.09
N SER A 275 -11.96 -21.99 -10.12
CA SER A 275 -13.15 -21.11 -10.09
C SER A 275 -12.82 -19.64 -9.80
N LYS A 276 -11.59 -19.34 -9.39
CA LYS A 276 -11.01 -18.00 -9.26
C LYS A 276 -9.57 -18.06 -9.76
N ALA A 277 -9.12 -17.07 -10.53
CA ALA A 277 -7.72 -16.98 -10.91
C ALA A 277 -6.85 -16.64 -9.68
N PRO A 278 -5.57 -17.07 -9.66
CA PRO A 278 -4.61 -16.57 -8.66
C PRO A 278 -4.52 -15.04 -8.75
N TRP A 279 -4.27 -14.38 -7.62
CA TRP A 279 -4.02 -12.93 -7.56
C TRP A 279 -2.60 -12.66 -7.10
N CYS A 280 -1.93 -11.71 -7.73
CA CYS A 280 -0.60 -11.27 -7.32
C CYS A 280 -0.67 -10.57 -5.97
N HIS A 281 -0.05 -11.16 -4.95
CA HIS A 281 0.09 -10.61 -3.61
C HIS A 281 1.44 -11.01 -3.03
N PHE A 282 1.87 -10.31 -1.99
CA PHE A 282 3.14 -10.54 -1.33
C PHE A 282 2.90 -10.74 0.15
N VAL A 283 3.38 -11.88 0.64
CA VAL A 283 3.53 -12.11 2.07
C VAL A 283 4.75 -11.32 2.54
N ILE A 284 4.52 -10.51 3.56
CA ILE A 284 5.48 -9.60 4.18
C ILE A 284 5.69 -10.11 5.60
N ASP A 285 6.95 -10.29 5.97
CA ASP A 285 7.33 -10.78 7.28
C ASP A 285 6.96 -9.76 8.39
N PRO A 286 6.11 -10.14 9.37
CA PRO A 286 5.82 -9.28 10.51
C PRO A 286 6.97 -9.16 11.52
N GLY A 287 8.11 -9.85 11.34
CA GLY A 287 9.22 -9.92 12.30
C GLY A 287 9.84 -8.58 12.73
N ALA A 288 9.58 -7.48 12.00
CA ALA A 288 9.95 -6.12 12.40
C ALA A 288 8.91 -5.43 13.32
N ALA A 289 7.79 -6.07 13.64
CA ALA A 289 6.75 -5.53 14.52
C ALA A 289 7.24 -5.48 15.98
N PRO A 290 7.09 -4.35 16.69
CA PRO A 290 7.40 -4.28 18.11
C PRO A 290 6.54 -5.27 18.92
N GLN A 291 7.14 -5.97 19.90
CA GLN A 291 6.43 -6.96 20.72
C GLN A 291 5.13 -6.40 21.33
N ARG A 292 5.15 -5.16 21.84
CA ARG A 292 3.97 -4.45 22.37
C ARG A 292 2.80 -4.35 21.38
N LEU A 293 3.08 -4.28 20.06
CA LEU A 293 2.05 -4.30 19.01
C LEU A 293 1.50 -5.71 18.79
N ILE A 294 2.38 -6.72 18.80
CA ILE A 294 2.00 -8.14 18.71
C ILE A 294 1.09 -8.52 19.87
N ASP A 295 1.53 -8.28 21.11
CA ASP A 295 0.78 -8.55 22.34
C ASP A 295 -0.59 -7.88 22.32
N PHE A 296 -0.66 -6.62 21.88
CA PHE A 296 -1.91 -5.88 21.76
C PHE A 296 -2.82 -6.48 20.67
N SER A 297 -2.26 -6.95 19.56
CA SER A 297 -2.98 -7.68 18.50
C SER A 297 -3.61 -8.97 19.02
N GLU A 298 -2.88 -9.75 19.82
CA GLU A 298 -3.39 -10.97 20.45
C GLU A 298 -4.50 -10.65 21.46
N GLN A 299 -4.28 -9.67 22.34
CA GLN A 299 -5.26 -9.24 23.35
C GLN A 299 -6.53 -8.63 22.74
N ALA A 300 -6.43 -8.03 21.55
CA ALA A 300 -7.58 -7.57 20.77
C ALA A 300 -8.27 -8.69 19.98
N GLY A 301 -7.78 -9.93 20.02
CA GLY A 301 -8.36 -11.06 19.28
C GLY A 301 -8.06 -11.04 17.78
N LEU A 302 -7.06 -10.28 17.34
CA LEU A 302 -6.69 -10.06 15.95
C LEU A 302 -5.19 -10.36 15.69
N PRO A 303 -4.67 -11.57 16.00
CA PRO A 303 -3.26 -11.92 15.80
C PRO A 303 -2.81 -11.77 14.33
N LYS A 304 -1.54 -11.42 14.12
CA LYS A 304 -0.94 -11.24 12.79
C LYS A 304 0.10 -12.32 12.48
N ASP A 305 -0.38 -13.48 12.07
CA ASP A 305 0.49 -14.56 11.58
C ASP A 305 1.25 -14.17 10.28
N ARG A 306 0.63 -13.33 9.44
CA ARG A 306 1.17 -12.86 8.15
C ARG A 306 0.65 -11.46 7.85
N LEU A 307 1.48 -10.62 7.21
CA LEU A 307 1.03 -9.39 6.56
C LEU A 307 0.99 -9.64 5.05
N ILE A 308 -0.07 -9.17 4.39
CA ILE A 308 -0.26 -9.41 2.95
C ILE A 308 -0.67 -8.12 2.26
N ALA A 309 -0.01 -7.80 1.15
CA ALA A 309 -0.31 -6.64 0.31
C ALA A 309 -0.25 -7.01 -1.18
N SER A 310 -1.05 -6.33 -2.00
CA SER A 310 -0.83 -6.23 -3.44
C SER A 310 -0.34 -4.81 -3.72
N TRP A 311 0.68 -4.65 -4.57
CA TRP A 311 1.29 -3.34 -4.81
C TRP A 311 1.88 -3.23 -6.22
N LEU A 312 2.05 -1.99 -6.66
CA LEU A 312 2.67 -1.62 -7.93
C LEU A 312 3.54 -0.37 -7.76
N LEU A 313 4.66 -0.35 -8.48
CA LEU A 313 5.39 0.86 -8.83
C LEU A 313 5.36 0.99 -10.36
N LEU A 314 4.71 2.03 -10.87
CA LEU A 314 4.53 2.31 -12.29
C LEU A 314 5.24 3.62 -12.66
N GLN A 315 5.59 3.78 -13.93
CA GLN A 315 5.98 5.06 -14.52
C GLN A 315 5.03 5.32 -15.70
N PRO A 316 4.05 6.24 -15.56
CA PRO A 316 3.01 6.45 -16.57
C PRO A 316 3.55 7.11 -17.83
N GLU A 317 4.52 8.01 -17.69
CA GLU A 317 5.16 8.72 -18.80
C GLU A 317 6.69 8.57 -18.67
N PRO A 318 7.31 7.59 -19.35
CA PRO A 318 8.77 7.45 -19.38
C PRO A 318 9.43 8.64 -20.10
N PRO A 319 10.64 9.08 -19.71
CA PRO A 319 11.39 10.06 -20.49
C PRO A 319 11.68 9.52 -21.90
N ALA A 320 11.68 10.39 -22.91
CA ALA A 320 11.78 10.00 -24.32
C ALA A 320 12.99 9.09 -24.64
N ASP A 321 14.16 9.40 -24.07
CA ASP A 321 15.40 8.65 -24.27
C ASP A 321 15.61 7.50 -23.26
N ALA A 322 14.64 7.22 -22.39
CA ALA A 322 14.80 6.22 -21.34
C ALA A 322 14.65 4.80 -21.90
N MET A 323 15.79 4.10 -22.03
CA MET A 323 15.80 2.66 -22.32
C MET A 323 14.83 1.89 -21.41
N PRO A 324 14.18 0.81 -21.90
CA PRO A 324 13.26 0.01 -21.10
C PRO A 324 13.95 -0.56 -19.85
N ALA A 325 13.58 -0.06 -18.67
CA ALA A 325 14.06 -0.56 -17.38
C ALA A 325 13.33 -1.87 -16.96
N SER A 326 12.99 -2.71 -17.93
CA SER A 326 12.42 -4.03 -17.69
C SER A 326 13.50 -4.93 -17.09
N PRO A 327 13.18 -5.73 -16.04
CA PRO A 327 14.03 -6.83 -15.63
C PRO A 327 14.33 -7.77 -16.81
N PRO A 328 15.50 -8.45 -16.84
CA PRO A 328 15.84 -9.36 -17.92
C PRO A 328 14.76 -10.42 -18.17
N ASP A 329 14.57 -10.87 -19.41
CA ASP A 329 13.52 -11.84 -19.77
C ASP A 329 13.58 -13.15 -18.95
N HIS A 330 14.75 -13.51 -18.43
CA HIS A 330 15.02 -14.64 -17.52
C HIS A 330 14.79 -14.31 -16.02
N SER A 331 13.97 -13.31 -15.72
CA SER A 331 13.59 -12.89 -14.37
C SER A 331 12.43 -13.70 -13.79
N VAL A 332 12.54 -14.07 -12.52
CA VAL A 332 11.57 -14.83 -11.74
C VAL A 332 11.20 -14.09 -10.46
N ARG A 333 9.96 -13.63 -10.35
CA ARG A 333 9.43 -12.97 -9.14
C ARG A 333 8.68 -13.98 -8.27
N ILE A 334 9.14 -14.20 -7.04
CA ILE A 334 8.44 -15.06 -6.07
C ILE A 334 7.22 -14.33 -5.51
N ILE A 335 6.04 -14.97 -5.50
CA ILE A 335 4.75 -14.33 -5.12
C ILE A 335 3.94 -15.11 -4.07
N SER A 336 4.54 -16.11 -3.41
CA SER A 336 3.83 -16.94 -2.44
C SER A 336 4.74 -17.53 -1.37
N ASP A 337 4.12 -18.03 -0.30
CA ASP A 337 4.80 -18.86 0.71
C ASP A 337 5.19 -20.24 0.15
N ALA A 338 6.24 -20.82 0.74
CA ALA A 338 6.63 -22.19 0.48
C ALA A 338 5.52 -23.17 0.87
N PHE A 339 5.29 -24.16 0.03
CA PHE A 339 4.43 -25.30 0.32
C PHE A 339 5.15 -26.61 0.00
N ARG A 340 4.60 -27.72 0.51
CA ARG A 340 5.09 -29.07 0.21
C ARG A 340 4.43 -29.62 -1.05
N LEU A 341 5.23 -30.24 -1.89
CA LEU A 341 4.81 -30.93 -3.10
C LEU A 341 4.49 -32.41 -2.81
N PRO A 342 3.72 -33.10 -3.68
CA PRO A 342 3.37 -34.51 -3.47
C PRO A 342 4.57 -35.46 -3.41
N ASP A 343 5.68 -35.08 -4.03
CA ASP A 343 6.97 -35.80 -4.03
C ASP A 343 7.84 -35.51 -2.79
N GLY A 344 7.31 -34.79 -1.79
CA GLY A 344 8.03 -34.40 -0.57
C GLY A 344 8.87 -33.13 -0.70
N GLY A 345 9.11 -32.66 -1.92
CA GLY A 345 9.85 -31.43 -2.20
C GLY A 345 9.15 -30.17 -1.68
N SER A 346 9.80 -29.02 -1.83
CA SER A 346 9.17 -27.72 -1.63
C SER A 346 9.01 -26.98 -2.96
N GLY A 347 7.97 -26.17 -3.05
CA GLY A 347 7.74 -25.30 -4.19
C GLY A 347 7.12 -23.97 -3.76
N ARG A 348 7.24 -22.98 -4.64
CA ARG A 348 6.54 -21.69 -4.57
C ARG A 348 5.94 -21.35 -5.93
N TYR A 349 4.87 -20.57 -5.94
CA TYR A 349 4.43 -19.90 -7.16
C TYR A 349 5.22 -18.62 -7.42
N ALA A 350 5.45 -18.33 -8.70
CA ALA A 350 6.17 -17.17 -9.20
C ALA A 350 5.49 -16.54 -10.44
N CYS A 351 5.90 -15.30 -10.74
CA CYS A 351 5.57 -14.55 -11.94
C CYS A 351 6.79 -14.49 -12.85
N THR A 352 6.63 -14.79 -14.14
CA THR A 352 7.69 -14.73 -15.17
C THR A 352 7.12 -14.21 -16.48
N LYS A 353 7.97 -13.89 -17.47
CA LYS A 353 7.51 -13.56 -18.83
C LYS A 353 6.74 -14.71 -19.50
N THR A 354 7.10 -15.97 -19.21
CA THR A 354 6.33 -17.14 -19.67
C THR A 354 4.96 -17.26 -18.99
N GLY A 355 4.82 -16.74 -17.76
CA GLY A 355 3.53 -16.60 -17.07
C GLY A 355 3.53 -17.10 -15.62
N TYR A 356 2.44 -17.76 -15.23
CA TYR A 356 2.28 -18.39 -13.92
C TYR A 356 3.22 -19.59 -13.82
N SER A 357 4.12 -19.57 -12.85
CA SER A 357 5.18 -20.57 -12.72
C SER A 357 5.19 -21.24 -11.36
N LEU A 358 5.54 -22.53 -11.32
CA LEU A 358 5.87 -23.29 -10.12
C LEU A 358 7.40 -23.41 -10.06
N VAL A 359 8.02 -22.72 -9.10
CA VAL A 359 9.45 -22.82 -8.87
C VAL A 359 9.77 -23.90 -7.84
N ARG A 360 10.91 -24.56 -8.03
CA ARG A 360 11.43 -25.64 -7.18
C ARG A 360 12.89 -25.36 -6.81
N ASP A 361 13.46 -26.25 -6.00
CA ASP A 361 14.89 -26.27 -5.67
C ASP A 361 15.30 -24.94 -5.02
N SER A 362 16.47 -24.37 -5.34
CA SER A 362 16.96 -23.15 -4.66
C SER A 362 16.08 -21.90 -4.88
N LEU A 363 15.20 -21.90 -5.89
CA LEU A 363 14.18 -20.85 -6.06
C LEU A 363 13.04 -20.96 -5.04
N ALA A 364 12.76 -22.16 -4.49
CA ALA A 364 11.74 -22.36 -3.48
C ALA A 364 12.20 -21.89 -2.08
N ASP A 365 13.51 -21.76 -1.85
CA ASP A 365 14.06 -21.21 -0.61
C ASP A 365 13.93 -19.68 -0.53
N LEU A 366 13.87 -18.99 -1.68
CA LEU A 366 13.74 -17.54 -1.75
C LEU A 366 12.42 -17.03 -1.14
N PRO A 367 12.44 -15.91 -0.39
CA PRO A 367 11.24 -15.37 0.25
C PRO A 367 10.25 -14.78 -0.76
N SER A 368 8.99 -14.68 -0.34
CA SER A 368 7.96 -13.92 -1.06
C SER A 368 8.46 -12.50 -1.39
N GLY A 369 8.30 -12.08 -2.64
CA GLY A 369 8.76 -10.80 -3.16
C GLY A 369 10.20 -10.79 -3.71
N ALA A 370 10.98 -11.86 -3.58
CA ALA A 370 12.32 -11.94 -4.17
C ALA A 370 12.29 -11.82 -5.71
N LEU A 371 13.32 -11.18 -6.29
CA LEU A 371 13.63 -11.26 -7.72
C LEU A 371 14.86 -12.15 -7.88
N ALA A 372 14.69 -13.28 -8.57
CA ALA A 372 15.79 -14.06 -9.10
C ALA A 372 15.96 -13.73 -10.58
N VAL A 373 17.20 -13.77 -11.05
CA VAL A 373 17.59 -13.69 -12.46
C VAL A 373 18.38 -14.97 -12.73
N LEU A 374 17.93 -15.77 -13.70
CA LEU A 374 18.54 -17.05 -14.03
C LEU A 374 19.64 -16.87 -15.07
N ASP A 375 20.73 -17.62 -14.99
CA ASP A 375 21.79 -17.58 -16.02
C ASP A 375 21.37 -18.24 -17.35
N ALA A 376 20.24 -18.96 -17.34
CA ALA A 376 19.63 -19.58 -18.52
C ALA A 376 18.27 -18.94 -18.86
N PRO A 377 17.82 -18.99 -20.13
CA PRO A 377 16.48 -18.56 -20.52
C PRO A 377 15.36 -19.28 -19.73
N LEU A 378 14.21 -18.62 -19.56
CA LEU A 378 13.03 -19.28 -18.99
C LEU A 378 12.61 -20.47 -19.87
N PRO A 379 12.05 -21.53 -19.27
CA PRO A 379 11.34 -22.56 -20.02
C PRO A 379 10.24 -21.93 -20.91
N PRO A 380 10.14 -22.34 -22.19
CA PRO A 380 9.04 -21.94 -23.07
C PRO A 380 7.65 -22.28 -22.50
N SER A 381 6.60 -21.61 -23.02
CA SER A 381 5.23 -21.83 -22.56
C SER A 381 4.70 -23.26 -22.80
N ALA A 382 5.30 -24.00 -23.74
CA ALA A 382 4.99 -25.39 -24.06
C ALA A 382 5.74 -26.42 -23.18
N SER A 383 6.61 -25.99 -22.26
CA SER A 383 7.35 -26.86 -21.34
C SER A 383 6.44 -27.56 -20.31
N GLU A 384 7.05 -28.46 -19.53
CA GLU A 384 6.44 -29.17 -18.40
C GLU A 384 5.60 -28.22 -17.50
N ARG A 385 4.39 -28.66 -17.15
CA ARG A 385 3.47 -27.90 -16.30
C ARG A 385 2.98 -28.75 -15.13
N ASP A 386 2.77 -28.10 -13.99
CA ASP A 386 2.12 -28.72 -12.84
C ASP A 386 0.65 -29.05 -13.16
N GLU A 387 0.28 -30.33 -13.06
CA GLU A 387 -1.05 -30.82 -13.41
C GLU A 387 -2.18 -30.11 -12.66
N LYS A 388 -1.93 -29.75 -11.40
CA LYS A 388 -2.92 -29.14 -10.49
C LYS A 388 -3.18 -27.66 -10.75
N SER A 389 -2.21 -26.94 -11.31
CA SER A 389 -2.26 -25.49 -11.45
C SER A 389 -2.09 -24.99 -12.88
N ASN A 390 -1.63 -25.83 -13.80
CA ASN A 390 -1.14 -25.46 -15.14
C ASN A 390 0.04 -24.47 -15.11
N ALA A 391 0.72 -24.31 -13.98
CA ALA A 391 1.89 -23.44 -13.88
C ALA A 391 3.09 -24.08 -14.58
N VAL A 392 3.89 -23.28 -15.30
CA VAL A 392 5.14 -23.72 -15.93
C VAL A 392 6.15 -24.08 -14.84
N ILE A 393 6.74 -25.28 -14.90
CA ILE A 393 7.70 -25.70 -13.87
C ILE A 393 9.08 -25.14 -14.18
N ILE A 394 9.69 -24.49 -13.18
CA ILE A 394 11.03 -23.90 -13.26
C ILE A 394 11.89 -24.49 -12.14
N ARG A 395 13.06 -25.00 -12.52
CA ARG A 395 14.06 -25.60 -11.62
C ARG A 395 15.37 -24.84 -11.81
N ALA A 396 16.02 -24.46 -10.71
CA ALA A 396 17.34 -23.84 -10.73
C ALA A 396 18.05 -24.07 -9.39
N HIS A 397 19.36 -24.29 -9.46
CA HIS A 397 20.23 -24.48 -8.29
C HIS A 397 20.91 -23.15 -7.92
N SER A 398 21.45 -23.04 -6.70
CA SER A 398 22.11 -21.83 -6.17
C SER A 398 23.06 -21.17 -7.16
N ASP A 399 23.87 -21.99 -7.84
CA ASP A 399 24.97 -21.58 -8.69
C ASP A 399 24.51 -21.05 -10.06
N SER A 400 23.19 -21.05 -10.31
CA SER A 400 22.51 -20.59 -11.53
C SER A 400 21.53 -19.44 -11.30
N ILE A 401 21.57 -18.83 -10.10
CA ILE A 401 20.63 -17.81 -9.64
C ILE A 401 21.38 -16.57 -9.14
N ALA A 402 21.35 -15.50 -9.92
CA ALA A 402 21.64 -14.18 -9.41
C ALA A 402 20.42 -13.66 -8.61
N TYR A 403 20.54 -13.59 -7.28
CA TYR A 403 19.59 -12.79 -6.51
C TYR A 403 19.85 -11.32 -6.81
N VAL A 404 18.86 -10.63 -7.38
CA VAL A 404 18.96 -9.19 -7.64
C VAL A 404 18.39 -8.45 -6.44
N PRO A 405 19.22 -7.89 -5.53
CA PRO A 405 18.76 -6.77 -4.72
C PRO A 405 18.36 -5.67 -5.71
N VAL A 406 17.10 -5.26 -5.67
CA VAL A 406 16.58 -4.21 -6.56
C VAL A 406 17.48 -2.98 -6.39
N PRO A 407 18.18 -2.53 -7.45
CA PRO A 407 19.29 -1.60 -7.30
C PRO A 407 18.76 -0.20 -6.98
N TYR A 408 18.75 0.15 -5.70
CA TYR A 408 18.58 1.52 -5.27
C TYR A 408 19.86 2.31 -5.57
N LYS A 409 19.74 3.33 -6.42
CA LYS A 409 20.82 4.28 -6.69
C LYS A 409 20.55 5.54 -5.86
N ALA A 410 21.33 5.76 -4.82
CA ALA A 410 21.23 6.97 -4.02
C ALA A 410 21.34 8.21 -4.92
N PRO A 411 20.49 9.24 -4.74
CA PRO A 411 20.64 10.48 -5.47
C PRO A 411 22.04 11.04 -5.20
N ARG A 412 22.75 11.44 -6.26
CA ARG A 412 23.98 12.20 -6.09
C ARG A 412 23.57 13.54 -5.49
N ALA A 413 24.11 13.87 -4.32
CA ALA A 413 24.14 15.25 -3.89
C ALA A 413 24.99 16.01 -4.91
N GLU A 414 24.35 16.79 -5.78
CA GLU A 414 25.07 17.72 -6.63
C GLU A 414 25.66 18.78 -5.71
N GLY A 415 26.98 18.72 -5.55
CA GLY A 415 27.69 19.57 -4.61
C GLY A 415 27.55 21.03 -5.00
N ALA A 416 27.29 21.87 -4.00
CA ALA A 416 27.50 23.31 -4.12
C ALA A 416 28.88 23.57 -4.76
N GLY A 417 28.91 24.42 -5.78
CA GLY A 417 30.10 24.63 -6.60
C GLY A 417 31.31 25.00 -5.75
N HIS A 418 32.33 24.14 -5.77
CA HIS A 418 33.62 24.46 -5.18
C HIS A 418 34.38 25.37 -6.17
N ASP A 419 34.08 26.66 -6.14
CA ASP A 419 34.87 27.66 -6.86
C ASP A 419 36.31 27.63 -6.36
N LYS A 420 37.20 27.17 -7.24
CA LYS A 420 38.65 27.28 -7.07
C LYS A 420 39.13 28.54 -7.77
N HIS A 421 39.14 29.66 -7.04
CA HIS A 421 40.03 30.76 -7.38
C HIS A 421 41.01 31.07 -6.26
N SER A 422 42.22 31.40 -6.68
CA SER A 422 43.46 31.45 -5.92
C SER A 422 43.87 32.88 -5.56
N HIS A 423 44.77 33.00 -4.58
CA HIS A 423 45.37 34.23 -4.05
C HIS A 423 44.39 35.11 -3.23
N ASP A 424 44.80 35.85 -2.20
CA ASP A 424 46.17 36.14 -1.72
C ASP A 424 46.25 36.23 -0.18
N ARG A 425 47.47 36.39 0.37
CA ARG A 425 47.79 36.49 1.80
C ARG A 425 47.39 37.85 2.41
N ARG A 426 46.96 37.86 3.69
CA ARG A 426 47.56 38.63 4.81
C ARG A 426 46.76 38.55 6.13
N ASP A 427 47.49 38.21 7.20
CA ASP A 427 47.59 38.83 8.53
C ASP A 427 46.43 39.68 9.10
N GLY A 428 46.09 39.45 10.39
CA GLY A 428 45.45 40.47 11.25
C GLY A 428 44.38 39.95 12.23
N ALA A 429 44.67 40.01 13.53
CA ALA A 429 43.70 39.85 14.64
C ALA A 429 43.51 41.22 15.35
N PRO A 430 42.78 41.39 16.48
CA PRO A 430 41.55 40.76 17.02
C PRO A 430 40.52 41.83 17.53
N SER A 431 39.54 41.42 18.37
CA SER A 431 38.64 42.22 19.25
C SER A 431 37.43 42.95 18.62
N GLY A 432 36.30 43.18 19.31
CA GLY A 432 35.90 42.83 20.70
C GLY A 432 34.42 43.17 21.02
N ASP A 433 34.00 42.94 22.28
CA ASP A 433 32.80 43.45 23.00
C ASP A 433 31.37 43.18 22.45
N ARG A 434 30.40 42.55 23.15
CA ARG A 434 29.71 42.70 24.48
C ARG A 434 28.31 43.39 24.36
N LYS A 435 27.24 42.56 24.44
CA LYS A 435 25.98 42.61 25.26
C LYS A 435 25.43 43.95 25.85
N PRO A 436 24.15 44.05 26.36
CA PRO A 436 22.90 43.25 26.17
C PRO A 436 21.56 44.09 26.17
N SER A 437 20.40 43.43 26.37
CA SER A 437 19.11 43.92 26.96
C SER A 437 18.27 44.95 26.13
N GLU A 438 16.95 45.18 26.34
CA GLU A 438 16.01 44.81 27.43
C GLU A 438 14.52 44.80 26.96
N HIS A 439 13.60 44.30 27.82
CA HIS A 439 12.13 44.42 27.69
C HIS A 439 11.64 45.53 28.65
N PRO A 440 10.46 46.14 28.43
CA PRO A 440 9.37 45.91 29.42
C PRO A 440 7.94 45.87 28.85
N ARG A 441 7.00 45.52 29.75
CA ARG A 441 5.54 45.39 29.54
C ARG A 441 4.80 46.69 29.91
N HIS A 442 3.51 46.80 29.58
CA HIS A 442 2.52 47.41 30.48
C HIS A 442 1.07 46.91 30.23
N ASP A 443 0.32 46.74 31.33
CA ASP A 443 -1.12 46.41 31.38
C ASP A 443 -2.02 47.67 31.33
N HIS A 444 -3.32 47.54 30.99
CA HIS A 444 -4.43 47.72 31.95
C HIS A 444 -5.89 47.61 31.39
N SER A 445 -6.74 46.90 32.16
CA SER A 445 -8.22 47.04 32.41
C SER A 445 -9.10 47.90 31.48
N GLY A 446 -10.27 47.45 30.99
CA GLY A 446 -11.52 47.03 31.69
C GLY A 446 -12.74 47.15 30.72
N ASP A 447 -14.03 47.04 31.04
CA ASP A 447 -14.85 46.65 32.22
C ASP A 447 -16.30 46.28 31.71
N ARG A 448 -17.20 45.79 32.59
CA ARG A 448 -18.70 45.65 32.56
C ARG A 448 -19.48 45.74 31.22
N GLY A 449 -20.50 44.91 30.90
CA GLY A 449 -21.18 43.80 31.61
C GLY A 449 -22.73 43.85 31.45
N LYS A 450 -23.45 42.70 31.42
CA LYS A 450 -24.90 42.56 31.79
C LYS A 450 -25.40 41.09 31.77
N ARG A 451 -26.55 40.86 32.42
CA ARG A 451 -27.16 39.57 32.84
C ARG A 451 -28.64 39.53 32.45
N ILE A 452 -29.15 38.43 31.86
CA ILE A 452 -30.58 38.03 31.86
C ILE A 452 -30.68 36.48 31.92
N GLU A 453 -31.79 35.96 32.48
CA GLU A 453 -32.05 34.57 32.87
C GLU A 453 -32.85 33.75 31.83
N GLY A 454 -32.70 32.42 31.88
CA GLY A 454 -33.80 31.43 31.85
C GLY A 454 -34.67 31.23 30.58
N THR A 455 -34.72 29.99 30.07
CA THR A 455 -35.79 29.00 30.40
C THR A 455 -35.86 27.77 29.46
N ARG A 456 -36.25 26.63 30.06
CA ARG A 456 -37.06 25.49 29.54
C ARG A 456 -36.65 24.71 28.25
N LYS A 457 -36.54 23.38 28.46
CA LYS A 457 -36.56 22.32 27.42
C LYS A 457 -37.96 22.17 26.78
N PRO A 458 -38.06 21.72 25.52
CA PRO A 458 -39.23 21.02 24.97
C PRO A 458 -39.13 19.48 25.09
N PRO A 459 -40.24 18.72 24.90
CA PRO A 459 -40.34 17.31 25.31
C PRO A 459 -40.17 16.28 24.17
N ILE A 460 -40.11 15.01 24.59
CA ILE A 460 -40.06 13.79 23.77
C ILE A 460 -41.45 13.47 23.20
N LEU A 461 -41.52 13.02 21.95
CA LEU A 461 -42.71 12.40 21.35
C LEU A 461 -42.47 10.88 21.13
N PRO A 462 -43.41 10.00 21.48
CA PRO A 462 -43.33 8.57 21.20
C PRO A 462 -43.82 8.26 19.78
N ARG A 463 -43.21 7.26 19.11
CA ARG A 463 -43.73 6.69 17.85
C ARG A 463 -44.00 5.20 17.98
N GLY A 464 -45.30 4.90 18.13
CA GLY A 464 -46.05 3.92 17.33
C GLY A 464 -45.47 2.54 17.07
N ASP A 465 -46.08 1.56 17.74
CA ASP A 465 -46.08 0.15 17.34
C ASP A 465 -46.88 -0.06 16.04
N ALA A 466 -46.31 -0.77 15.04
CA ALA A 466 -47.05 -1.21 13.84
C ALA A 466 -46.43 -2.44 13.15
N ARG A 467 -46.77 -3.63 13.66
CA ARG A 467 -47.10 -4.87 12.93
C ARG A 467 -46.23 -5.33 11.74
N ARG A 468 -45.50 -6.42 11.99
CA ARG A 468 -45.35 -7.63 11.14
C ARG A 468 -46.28 -7.72 9.91
N THR A 469 -45.66 -8.06 8.78
CA THR A 469 -46.14 -9.11 7.86
C THR A 469 -44.96 -10.04 7.51
N ASP A 470 -45.22 -11.34 7.41
CA ASP A 470 -44.22 -12.39 7.13
C ASP A 470 -44.25 -12.85 5.65
N ASP A 471 -43.25 -13.66 5.27
CA ASP A 471 -43.09 -14.43 4.02
C ASP A 471 -42.86 -13.66 2.69
N LYS A 472 -41.73 -13.86 1.99
CA LYS A 472 -41.29 -15.18 1.48
C LYS A 472 -39.77 -15.36 1.41
N LYS A 473 -39.28 -16.47 1.98
CA LYS A 473 -37.93 -16.99 1.73
C LYS A 473 -37.82 -17.64 0.35
N LYS A 474 -36.77 -17.33 -0.41
CA LYS A 474 -36.15 -18.29 -1.36
C LYS A 474 -34.63 -18.22 -1.26
N ASN A 475 -34.01 -19.40 -1.29
CA ASN A 475 -32.62 -19.65 -0.93
C ASN A 475 -31.59 -18.90 -1.81
N MET A 476 -30.71 -18.14 -1.17
CA MET A 476 -29.30 -18.00 -1.57
C MET A 476 -28.46 -17.99 -0.30
N ASN A 477 -27.92 -19.16 0.08
CA ASN A 477 -27.07 -19.30 1.25
C ASN A 477 -25.71 -19.89 0.85
N THR A 478 -24.66 -19.57 1.62
CA THR A 478 -23.27 -20.04 1.48
C THR A 478 -22.41 -19.46 0.35
N LEU A 479 -22.11 -18.16 0.45
CA LEU A 479 -20.89 -17.57 -0.11
C LEU A 479 -20.08 -16.88 1.01
N GLY A 480 -18.81 -17.27 1.16
CA GLY A 480 -17.75 -16.30 1.46
C GLY A 480 -17.38 -15.94 2.91
N GLU A 481 -17.86 -16.59 3.97
CA GLU A 481 -17.38 -16.31 5.34
C GLU A 481 -15.95 -16.82 5.62
N ARG A 482 -14.94 -16.23 4.96
CA ARG A 482 -13.52 -16.30 5.35
C ARG A 482 -12.81 -14.99 5.03
N SER A 483 -12.72 -14.12 6.04
CA SER A 483 -11.78 -13.01 6.05
C SER A 483 -10.34 -13.52 5.84
N PRO A 484 -9.47 -12.81 5.08
CA PRO A 484 -8.07 -13.19 4.91
C PRO A 484 -7.26 -13.16 6.23
N TYR A 485 -7.85 -12.67 7.33
CA TYR A 485 -7.25 -12.63 8.67
C TYR A 485 -7.73 -13.76 9.61
N ALA A 486 -8.59 -14.68 9.17
CA ALA A 486 -9.20 -15.70 10.03
C ALA A 486 -8.55 -17.10 9.89
N ARG A 487 -7.93 -17.62 10.96
CA ARG A 487 -7.42 -19.00 11.02
C ARG A 487 -8.54 -20.03 10.91
N SER A 488 -8.33 -21.07 10.12
CA SER A 488 -9.06 -22.34 10.26
C SER A 488 -8.40 -23.23 11.32
N LYS A 489 -8.91 -23.23 12.55
CA LYS A 489 -8.63 -24.31 13.51
C LYS A 489 -9.52 -25.52 13.18
N LYS A 490 -8.94 -26.60 12.65
CA LYS A 490 -9.56 -27.94 12.73
C LYS A 490 -8.94 -28.69 13.90
N PRO A 491 -9.73 -29.25 14.84
CA PRO A 491 -9.22 -30.21 15.81
C PRO A 491 -8.77 -31.49 15.09
N TRP A 492 -7.70 -32.09 15.60
CA TRP A 492 -7.27 -33.43 15.19
C TRP A 492 -8.05 -34.47 15.99
N SER A 493 -8.71 -35.41 15.31
CA SER A 493 -9.39 -36.55 15.93
C SER A 493 -8.74 -37.85 15.47
N PRO A 494 -8.29 -38.74 16.38
CA PRO A 494 -7.68 -40.00 16.00
C PRO A 494 -8.72 -40.97 15.41
N HIS A 495 -8.35 -41.68 14.34
CA HIS A 495 -9.18 -42.73 13.75
C HIS A 495 -9.35 -43.92 14.70
N LYS A 496 -10.58 -44.42 14.84
CA LYS A 496 -10.84 -45.82 15.21
C LYS A 496 -11.17 -46.61 13.93
N PRO A 497 -10.60 -47.81 13.72
CA PRO A 497 -10.95 -48.64 12.58
C PRO A 497 -12.36 -49.20 12.73
N LYS A 498 -13.14 -49.23 11.64
CA LYS A 498 -14.39 -50.00 11.58
C LYS A 498 -14.07 -51.45 11.22
N ARG A 499 -14.70 -52.39 11.93
CA ARG A 499 -14.71 -53.81 11.59
C ARG A 499 -15.48 -54.05 10.29
N SER A 500 -15.10 -55.14 9.64
CA SER A 500 -15.77 -55.76 8.50
C SER A 500 -17.17 -56.28 8.82
N SER A 501 -18.06 -56.12 7.86
CA SER A 501 -19.20 -57.00 7.53
C SER A 501 -19.59 -56.70 6.10
#